data_AF-A0A2S6TSB5-F1
#
_entry.id   AF-A0A2S6TSB5-F1
#
_cell.length_a   1.000
_cell.length_b   1.000
_cell.length_c   1.000
_cell.angle_alpha   90.00
_cell.angle_beta   90.00
_cell.angle_gamma   90.00
#
_symmetry.space_group_name_H-M   'P 1'
#
loop_
_entity.id
_entity.type
_entity.pdbx_description
1 polymer ?
#
loop_
_entity_poly.entity_id
_entity_poly.type
_entity_poly.pdbx_seq_one_letter_code
_entity_poly.pdbx_strand_id
1 'polypeptide(L)'
;HLNHISKHFRDKEMRSSAPKACKSCHLPDEDGFKMSLKSFEDNCGACHGGQVEGVGRATAKGLPVFNVPGLDVATLSERNIAIGEWPEDADEEITPFMEFLLAGDGDYMAIRKALSGLDLLDLADASPEQLAAVESFAWRVKELIFDVAVEGMPALMTRLEKILGKPLSTQELTHLSGLLPVDTMRMAAHQWVPDLYREVANYRQGSGEKGPSSAGNDSGDKGGDKDGGLLTDEKGGDGLLTDEKGGDGLLTDEKGGDGLLTDEKEGKSAKSGEPATAPEDFRDEPENLATGEDWSMAGGWYRDEFTLRYRPTGHADRFLRAWLDVTGQAAPLSREVTTRQIFESLASDKSPGLCTKCHSIDTDTDGRLSVNWQGARLAPGEHPFTVFSHTSHFSLPDDKGCLTCHTFNKGAKYLDSFKDRNPATFASNFEQIPRQLCAGCHTAAEAGESCLTCHNYHIGKIIPALSSTLEMMSVPGAP
;
A
#
# COMPACT_ATOMS: atom_id res chain seq x y z
N HIS A 1 1.06 -10.11 -27.93
CA HIS A 1 1.34 -11.38 -28.64
C HIS A 1 2.63 -11.35 -29.44
N LEU A 2 2.66 -10.71 -30.63
CA LEU A 2 3.82 -10.77 -31.53
C LEU A 2 5.10 -10.32 -30.86
N ASN A 3 5.10 -9.18 -30.18
CA ASN A 3 6.28 -8.66 -29.51
C ASN A 3 6.82 -9.61 -28.41
N HIS A 4 5.94 -10.07 -27.51
CA HIS A 4 6.35 -10.95 -26.42
C HIS A 4 6.86 -12.30 -26.94
N ILE A 5 6.07 -12.96 -27.80
CA ILE A 5 6.39 -14.30 -28.30
C ILE A 5 7.64 -14.27 -29.17
N SER A 6 7.73 -13.31 -30.09
CA SER A 6 8.83 -13.23 -31.05
C SER A 6 10.13 -12.68 -30.47
N LYS A 7 10.12 -12.06 -29.29
CA LYS A 7 11.36 -11.59 -28.64
C LYS A 7 11.90 -12.60 -27.63
N HIS A 8 11.06 -13.06 -26.70
CA HIS A 8 11.55 -13.76 -25.51
C HIS A 8 11.71 -15.28 -25.67
N PHE A 9 11.10 -15.88 -26.69
CA PHE A 9 11.21 -17.33 -26.92
C PHE A 9 12.04 -17.71 -28.15
N ARG A 10 12.85 -16.79 -28.68
CA ARG A 10 13.78 -17.10 -29.78
C ARG A 10 15.00 -17.88 -29.29
N ASP A 11 15.47 -17.51 -28.11
CA ASP A 11 16.70 -18.03 -27.53
C ASP A 11 16.57 -19.50 -27.16
N LYS A 12 17.66 -20.26 -27.32
CA LYS A 12 17.66 -21.73 -27.19
C LYS A 12 17.18 -22.19 -25.81
N GLU A 13 17.47 -21.42 -24.77
CA GLU A 13 17.10 -21.70 -23.38
C GLU A 13 15.61 -21.50 -23.12
N MET A 14 15.00 -20.45 -23.69
CA MET A 14 13.59 -20.14 -23.47
C MET A 14 12.65 -20.82 -24.47
N ARG A 15 13.20 -21.38 -25.56
CA ARG A 15 12.41 -22.00 -26.64
C ARG A 15 11.53 -23.16 -26.16
N SER A 16 11.97 -23.93 -25.17
CA SER A 16 11.18 -25.03 -24.58
C SER A 16 9.97 -24.55 -23.79
N SER A 17 10.04 -23.33 -23.24
CA SER A 17 8.98 -22.69 -22.47
C SER A 17 8.00 -21.89 -23.34
N ALA A 18 8.20 -21.88 -24.66
CA ALA A 18 7.35 -21.14 -25.58
C ALA A 18 5.90 -21.68 -25.57
N PRO A 19 4.88 -20.81 -25.50
CA PRO A 19 3.49 -21.25 -25.58
C PRO A 19 3.21 -21.86 -26.96
N LYS A 20 2.62 -23.07 -26.96
CA LYS A 20 2.35 -23.82 -28.19
C LYS A 20 1.01 -23.47 -28.84
N ALA A 21 0.09 -22.89 -28.07
CA ALA A 21 -1.25 -22.50 -28.53
C ALA A 21 -1.79 -21.32 -27.72
N CYS A 22 -2.79 -20.59 -28.25
CA CYS A 22 -3.40 -19.48 -27.53
C CYS A 22 -4.01 -19.91 -26.17
N LYS A 23 -4.55 -21.13 -26.10
CA LYS A 23 -5.07 -21.74 -24.85
C LYS A 23 -4.01 -21.99 -23.77
N SER A 24 -2.72 -21.87 -24.11
CA SER A 24 -1.66 -21.87 -23.10
C SER A 24 -1.84 -20.70 -22.16
N CYS A 25 -2.28 -19.54 -22.66
CA CYS A 25 -2.45 -18.33 -21.87
C CYS A 25 -3.92 -17.91 -21.66
N HIS A 26 -4.82 -18.36 -22.52
CA HIS A 26 -6.23 -17.98 -22.50
C HIS A 26 -7.16 -19.13 -22.12
N LEU A 27 -8.29 -18.78 -21.50
CA LEU A 27 -9.43 -19.66 -21.24
C LEU A 27 -10.74 -18.96 -21.65
N PRO A 28 -11.80 -19.70 -22.01
CA PRO A 28 -13.13 -19.09 -22.12
C PRO A 28 -13.54 -18.47 -20.77
N ASP A 29 -14.32 -17.39 -20.80
CA ASP A 29 -15.06 -16.93 -19.62
C ASP A 29 -16.18 -17.91 -19.24
N GLU A 30 -16.86 -17.66 -18.12
CA GLU A 30 -17.88 -18.58 -17.57
C GLU A 30 -19.00 -18.88 -18.56
N ASP A 31 -19.42 -17.87 -19.34
CA ASP A 31 -20.45 -18.01 -20.36
C ASP A 31 -19.91 -18.50 -21.72
N GLY A 32 -18.59 -18.59 -21.87
CA GLY A 32 -17.92 -19.07 -23.08
C GLY A 32 -18.01 -18.11 -24.28
N PHE A 33 -18.37 -16.85 -24.08
CA PHE A 33 -18.45 -15.84 -25.14
C PHE A 33 -17.13 -15.12 -25.36
N LYS A 34 -16.29 -14.93 -24.34
CA LYS A 34 -15.00 -14.26 -24.45
C LYS A 34 -13.84 -15.16 -24.06
N MET A 35 -12.65 -14.77 -24.50
CA MET A 35 -11.41 -15.38 -24.07
C MET A 35 -10.75 -14.48 -23.02
N SER A 36 -10.67 -14.95 -21.78
CA SER A 36 -9.94 -14.30 -20.70
C SER A 36 -8.49 -14.80 -20.65
N LEU A 37 -7.62 -14.03 -19.99
CA LEU A 37 -6.29 -14.50 -19.62
C LEU A 37 -6.38 -15.36 -18.36
N LYS A 38 -5.57 -16.42 -18.27
CA LYS A 38 -5.35 -17.14 -17.00
C LYS A 38 -4.69 -16.23 -15.97
N SER A 39 -4.63 -16.70 -14.73
CA SER A 39 -4.00 -16.00 -13.63
C SER A 39 -2.53 -15.64 -13.92
N PHE A 40 -2.00 -14.69 -13.14
CA PHE A 40 -0.60 -14.32 -13.24
C PHE A 40 0.30 -15.51 -12.93
N GLU A 41 -0.04 -16.32 -11.93
CA GLU A 41 0.72 -17.47 -11.47
C GLU A 41 0.87 -18.51 -12.59
N ASP A 42 -0.21 -18.75 -13.35
CA ASP A 42 -0.23 -19.73 -14.43
C ASP A 42 0.51 -19.26 -15.69
N ASN A 43 0.54 -17.95 -15.95
CA ASN A 43 1.02 -17.40 -17.23
C ASN A 43 2.36 -16.67 -17.17
N CYS A 44 2.59 -15.91 -16.09
CA CYS A 44 3.65 -14.92 -16.01
C CYS A 44 4.59 -15.18 -14.83
N GLY A 45 4.07 -15.70 -13.71
CA GLY A 45 4.76 -15.78 -12.42
C GLY A 45 6.06 -16.56 -12.47
N ALA A 46 6.12 -17.65 -13.24
CA ALA A 46 7.32 -18.46 -13.38
C ALA A 46 8.55 -17.68 -13.90
N CYS A 47 8.35 -16.63 -14.71
CA CYS A 47 9.44 -15.80 -15.26
C CYS A 47 9.48 -14.40 -14.64
N HIS A 48 8.33 -13.82 -14.30
CA HIS A 48 8.20 -12.44 -13.86
C HIS A 48 7.92 -12.29 -12.35
N GLY A 49 7.65 -13.36 -11.61
CA GLY A 49 7.37 -13.31 -10.16
C GLY A 49 8.50 -12.63 -9.38
N GLY A 50 9.73 -13.10 -9.56
CA GLY A 50 10.91 -12.49 -8.93
C GLY A 50 11.17 -11.03 -9.35
N GLN A 51 10.70 -10.61 -10.53
CA GLN A 51 10.79 -9.20 -10.94
C GLN A 51 9.79 -8.33 -10.18
N VAL A 52 8.56 -8.83 -9.98
CA VAL A 52 7.52 -8.16 -9.19
C VAL A 52 7.95 -8.06 -7.71
N GLU A 53 8.57 -9.11 -7.18
CA GLU A 53 9.09 -9.19 -5.80
C GLU A 53 10.42 -8.45 -5.57
N GLY A 54 11.07 -7.98 -6.66
CA GLY A 54 12.31 -7.22 -6.60
C GLY A 54 13.60 -8.03 -6.40
N VAL A 55 13.58 -9.36 -6.60
CA VAL A 55 14.72 -10.28 -6.36
C VAL A 55 16.01 -9.87 -7.10
N GLY A 56 15.89 -9.29 -8.30
CA GLY A 56 17.03 -8.86 -9.13
C GLY A 56 17.28 -7.35 -9.14
N ARG A 57 16.69 -6.61 -8.21
CA ARG A 57 16.77 -5.14 -8.20
C ARG A 57 18.09 -4.69 -7.55
N ALA A 58 18.79 -3.75 -8.20
CA ALA A 58 20.07 -3.23 -7.71
C ALA A 58 19.93 -2.11 -6.66
N THR A 59 18.79 -1.42 -6.66
CA THR A 59 18.40 -0.46 -5.61
C THR A 59 17.54 -1.16 -4.57
N ALA A 60 17.23 -0.48 -3.45
CA ALA A 60 16.28 -0.94 -2.45
C ALA A 60 15.01 -1.57 -3.07
N LYS A 61 14.59 -2.71 -2.54
CA LYS A 61 13.47 -3.54 -3.00
C LYS A 61 12.11 -3.01 -2.52
N GLY A 62 12.13 -2.07 -1.58
CA GLY A 62 10.94 -1.41 -1.05
C GLY A 62 10.84 0.05 -1.44
N LEU A 63 9.61 0.56 -1.42
CA LEU A 63 9.32 1.98 -1.58
C LEU A 63 9.59 2.73 -0.28
N PRO A 64 10.33 3.84 -0.29
CA PRO A 64 10.44 4.71 0.88
C PRO A 64 9.08 5.38 1.12
N VAL A 65 8.49 5.20 2.31
CA VAL A 65 7.19 5.79 2.65
C VAL A 65 7.30 6.77 3.80
N PHE A 66 8.01 6.45 4.87
CA PHE A 66 8.33 7.39 5.94
C PHE A 66 9.83 7.52 6.07
N ASN A 67 10.35 8.72 6.30
CA ASN A 67 11.74 8.95 6.63
C ASN A 67 11.90 10.16 7.53
N VAL A 68 13.10 10.32 8.08
CA VAL A 68 13.57 11.62 8.57
C VAL A 68 14.41 12.24 7.46
N PRO A 69 13.98 13.38 6.87
CA PRO A 69 14.72 14.00 5.79
C PRO A 69 16.02 14.63 6.31
N GLY A 70 17.03 14.69 5.45
CA GLY A 70 18.29 15.33 5.81
C GLY A 70 18.16 16.84 5.95
N LEU A 71 18.84 17.39 6.97
CA LEU A 71 18.91 18.81 7.27
C LEU A 71 20.34 19.21 7.64
N ASP A 72 20.76 20.42 7.29
CA ASP A 72 21.99 21.03 7.81
C ASP A 72 21.84 21.42 9.29
N VAL A 73 21.95 20.42 10.16
CA VAL A 73 21.81 20.57 11.62
C VAL A 73 22.87 21.51 12.19
N ALA A 74 24.08 21.52 11.60
CA ALA A 74 25.16 22.39 12.03
C ALA A 74 24.78 23.87 11.86
N THR A 75 24.36 24.28 10.67
CA THR A 75 23.92 25.66 10.43
C THR A 75 22.71 26.03 11.28
N LEU A 76 21.74 25.13 11.43
CA LEU A 76 20.54 25.39 12.25
C LEU A 76 20.91 25.62 13.72
N SER A 77 21.85 24.83 14.26
CA SER A 77 22.38 25.00 15.62
C SER A 77 23.13 26.32 15.80
N GLU A 78 24.07 26.63 14.89
CA GLU A 78 24.83 27.89 14.91
C GLU A 78 23.92 29.13 14.86
N ARG A 79 22.84 29.05 14.07
CA ARG A 79 21.86 30.12 13.87
C ARG A 79 20.75 30.10 14.92
N ASN A 80 20.83 29.24 15.94
CA ASN A 80 19.89 29.12 17.05
C ASN A 80 18.44 28.80 16.62
N ILE A 81 18.27 28.05 15.55
CA ILE A 81 16.96 27.59 15.08
C ILE A 81 16.51 26.38 15.92
N ALA A 82 15.33 26.48 16.51
CA ALA A 82 14.86 25.52 17.52
C ALA A 82 14.13 24.33 16.88
N ILE A 83 14.89 23.40 16.29
CA ILE A 83 14.32 22.17 15.72
C ILE A 83 14.28 20.98 16.68
N GLY A 84 14.87 21.09 17.87
CA GLY A 84 15.06 19.97 18.80
C GLY A 84 16.12 18.97 18.30
N GLU A 85 16.10 17.74 18.81
CA GLU A 85 16.99 16.67 18.32
C GLU A 85 16.68 16.30 16.87
N TRP A 86 17.71 16.16 16.04
CA TRP A 86 17.58 15.73 14.65
C TRP A 86 18.78 14.87 14.27
N PRO A 87 18.60 13.74 13.57
CA PRO A 87 19.73 12.89 13.19
C PRO A 87 20.61 13.57 12.15
N GLU A 88 21.91 13.68 12.44
CA GLU A 88 22.90 14.31 11.56
C GLU A 88 23.20 13.48 10.31
N ASP A 89 23.11 12.15 10.43
CA ASP A 89 23.41 11.21 9.34
C ASP A 89 22.24 11.03 8.36
N ALA A 90 21.10 11.69 8.56
CA ALA A 90 19.99 11.66 7.62
C ALA A 90 20.32 12.53 6.39
N ASP A 91 20.21 11.97 5.19
CA ASP A 91 20.55 12.65 3.93
C ASP A 91 19.47 12.49 2.83
N GLU A 92 18.48 11.61 3.03
CA GLU A 92 17.40 11.41 2.05
C GLU A 92 16.46 12.63 2.00
N GLU A 93 15.91 12.92 0.81
CA GLU A 93 14.81 13.87 0.66
C GLU A 93 13.52 13.32 1.30
N ILE A 94 12.60 14.21 1.69
CA ILE A 94 11.30 13.78 2.20
C ILE A 94 10.54 12.95 1.16
N THR A 95 9.93 11.84 1.60
CA THR A 95 9.22 10.96 0.66
C THR A 95 7.99 11.65 0.06
N PRO A 96 7.60 11.33 -1.19
CA PRO A 96 6.34 11.80 -1.77
C PRO A 96 5.10 11.41 -0.95
N PHE A 97 5.16 10.29 -0.21
CA PHE A 97 4.07 9.85 0.65
C PHE A 97 3.93 10.72 1.89
N MET A 98 5.04 11.11 2.52
CA MET A 98 5.01 12.05 3.65
C MET A 98 4.56 13.43 3.19
N GLU A 99 5.05 13.91 2.04
CA GLU A 99 4.57 15.16 1.43
C GLU A 99 3.05 15.15 1.25
N PHE A 100 2.49 14.02 0.79
CA PHE A 100 1.05 13.86 0.65
C PHE A 100 0.34 13.89 2.00
N LEU A 101 0.82 13.13 2.99
CA LEU A 101 0.21 13.10 4.34
C LEU A 101 0.30 14.45 5.08
N LEU A 102 1.38 15.19 4.86
CA LEU A 102 1.61 16.52 5.43
C LEU A 102 0.84 17.62 4.69
N ALA A 103 0.51 17.46 3.41
CA ALA A 103 -0.37 18.39 2.69
C ALA A 103 -1.78 18.48 3.31
N GLY A 104 -2.17 17.49 4.11
CA GLY A 104 -3.34 17.57 4.97
C GLY A 104 -3.25 18.67 6.04
N ASP A 105 -2.05 19.13 6.40
CA ASP A 105 -1.83 20.19 7.38
C ASP A 105 -1.88 21.57 6.71
N GLY A 106 -2.67 22.49 7.28
CA GLY A 106 -3.09 23.70 6.58
C GLY A 106 -1.98 24.70 6.25
N ASP A 107 -0.87 24.65 6.97
CA ASP A 107 0.31 25.50 6.79
C ASP A 107 1.42 24.83 5.96
N TYR A 108 1.39 23.50 5.80
CA TYR A 108 2.47 22.73 5.19
C TYR A 108 2.77 23.14 3.74
N MET A 109 1.74 23.36 2.93
CA MET A 109 1.94 23.78 1.53
C MET A 109 2.58 25.17 1.42
N ALA A 110 2.34 26.06 2.39
CA ALA A 110 3.00 27.36 2.44
C ALA A 110 4.48 27.20 2.84
N ILE A 111 4.77 26.33 3.81
CA ILE A 111 6.13 25.97 4.23
C ILE A 111 6.91 25.41 3.03
N ARG A 112 6.37 24.41 2.32
CA ARG A 112 7.04 23.81 1.16
C ARG A 112 7.27 24.78 0.02
N LYS A 113 6.35 25.72 -0.20
CA LYS A 113 6.56 26.79 -1.18
C LYS A 113 7.72 27.71 -0.80
N ALA A 114 7.90 28.04 0.49
CA ALA A 114 9.01 28.85 0.97
C ALA A 114 10.37 28.14 0.86
N LEU A 115 10.37 26.80 0.95
CA LEU A 115 11.55 25.94 0.81
C LEU A 115 11.87 25.55 -0.64
N SER A 116 11.04 25.97 -1.61
CA SER A 116 11.21 25.56 -3.01
C SER A 116 12.55 26.02 -3.58
N GLY A 117 13.39 25.08 -4.01
CA GLY A 117 14.70 25.34 -4.61
C GLY A 117 15.81 25.63 -3.60
N LEU A 118 15.52 25.51 -2.30
CA LEU A 118 16.53 25.52 -1.24
C LEU A 118 17.11 24.10 -1.09
N ASP A 119 18.43 23.99 -0.97
CA ASP A 119 19.09 22.76 -0.56
C ASP A 119 18.98 22.65 0.96
N LEU A 120 18.32 21.60 1.46
CA LEU A 120 18.14 21.42 2.90
C LEU A 120 19.39 20.88 3.60
N LEU A 121 20.33 20.32 2.83
CA LEU A 121 21.61 19.81 3.33
C LEU A 121 22.71 20.88 3.40
N ASP A 122 22.46 22.07 2.84
CA ASP A 122 23.35 23.23 2.91
C ASP A 122 22.54 24.51 3.12
N LEU A 123 22.47 24.98 4.37
CA LEU A 123 21.68 26.14 4.76
C LEU A 123 22.54 27.40 5.00
N ALA A 124 23.82 27.39 4.62
CA ALA A 124 24.77 28.46 4.92
C ALA A 124 24.25 29.85 4.46
N ASP A 125 23.69 29.90 3.24
CA ASP A 125 23.18 31.10 2.58
C ASP A 125 21.67 31.32 2.77
N ALA A 126 20.99 30.51 3.60
CA ALA A 126 19.55 30.61 3.81
C ALA A 126 19.15 31.93 4.52
N SER A 127 18.08 32.57 4.04
CA SER A 127 17.51 33.77 4.65
C SER A 127 16.84 33.44 5.99
N PRO A 128 16.64 34.42 6.90
CA PRO A 128 15.90 34.22 8.15
C PRO A 128 14.50 33.64 7.94
N GLU A 129 13.81 34.05 6.87
CA GLU A 129 12.49 33.53 6.51
C GLU A 129 12.56 32.07 6.05
N GLN A 130 13.60 31.70 5.31
CA GLN A 130 13.84 30.31 4.90
C GLN A 130 14.17 29.43 6.11
N LEU A 131 15.02 29.90 7.03
CA LEU A 131 15.35 29.18 8.26
C LEU A 131 14.12 28.96 9.15
N ALA A 132 13.23 29.95 9.27
CA ALA A 132 11.95 29.78 9.98
C ALA A 132 11.01 28.77 9.28
N ALA A 133 11.04 28.70 7.95
CA ALA A 133 10.32 27.68 7.19
C ALA A 133 10.93 26.28 7.40
N VAL A 134 12.26 26.16 7.50
CA VAL A 134 12.95 24.90 7.85
C VAL A 134 12.56 24.45 9.26
N GLU A 135 12.50 25.37 10.22
CA GLU A 135 12.03 25.08 11.58
C GLU A 135 10.62 24.50 11.57
N SER A 136 9.70 25.19 10.88
CA SER A 136 8.32 24.76 10.76
C SER A 136 8.20 23.40 10.05
N PHE A 137 9.02 23.17 9.03
CA PHE A 137 9.09 21.90 8.31
C PHE A 137 9.56 20.74 9.21
N ALA A 138 10.64 20.93 9.97
CA ALA A 138 11.15 19.93 10.91
C ALA A 138 10.08 19.53 11.95
N TRP A 139 9.37 20.52 12.51
CA TRP A 139 8.28 20.25 13.45
C TRP A 139 7.10 19.53 12.80
N ARG A 140 6.71 19.87 11.57
CA ARG A 140 5.64 19.14 10.85
C ARG A 140 6.00 17.67 10.62
N VAL A 141 7.25 17.40 10.27
CA VAL A 141 7.77 16.03 10.15
C VAL A 141 7.71 15.30 11.49
N LYS A 142 8.20 15.91 12.58
CA LYS A 142 8.12 15.34 13.94
C LYS A 142 6.69 15.04 14.37
N GLU A 143 5.76 15.97 14.15
CA GLU A 143 4.36 15.78 14.49
C GLU A 143 3.72 14.64 13.71
N LEU A 144 4.00 14.49 12.40
CA LEU A 144 3.53 13.34 11.64
C LEU A 144 4.06 12.03 12.21
N ILE A 145 5.37 11.95 12.47
CA ILE A 145 6.00 10.73 13.01
C ILE A 145 5.41 10.41 14.39
N PHE A 146 5.26 11.42 15.25
CA PHE A 146 4.67 11.29 16.58
C PHE A 146 3.21 10.80 16.52
N ASP A 147 2.36 11.42 15.70
CA ASP A 147 0.94 11.07 15.60
C ASP A 147 0.78 9.61 15.14
N VAL A 148 1.54 9.18 14.13
CA VAL A 148 1.51 7.80 13.65
C VAL A 148 2.09 6.83 14.68
N ALA A 149 3.12 7.20 15.44
CA ALA A 149 3.69 6.35 16.47
C ALA A 149 2.80 6.21 17.73
N VAL A 150 2.01 7.25 18.06
CA VAL A 150 1.11 7.25 19.22
C VAL A 150 -0.23 6.61 18.86
N GLU A 151 -0.89 7.13 17.83
CA GLU A 151 -2.27 6.79 17.49
C GLU A 151 -2.35 5.69 16.43
N GLY A 152 -1.32 5.52 15.60
CA GLY A 152 -1.27 4.50 14.56
C GLY A 152 -2.25 4.77 13.42
N MET A 153 -3.07 3.77 13.12
CA MET A 153 -4.02 3.77 12.00
C MET A 153 -5.05 4.93 12.04
N PRO A 154 -5.65 5.29 13.20
CA PRO A 154 -6.47 6.49 13.34
C PRO A 154 -5.84 7.80 12.86
N ALA A 155 -4.56 8.06 13.15
CA ALA A 155 -3.87 9.27 12.70
C ALA A 155 -3.73 9.29 11.17
N LEU A 156 -3.34 8.17 10.58
CA LEU A 156 -3.28 8.02 9.12
C LEU A 156 -4.66 8.21 8.47
N MET A 157 -5.70 7.60 9.05
CA MET A 157 -7.07 7.73 8.56
C MET A 157 -7.51 9.19 8.52
N THR A 158 -7.34 9.91 9.63
CA THR A 158 -7.74 11.32 9.74
C THR A 158 -7.06 12.20 8.68
N ARG A 159 -5.75 12.02 8.48
CA ARG A 159 -4.97 12.75 7.46
C ARG A 159 -5.44 12.40 6.05
N LEU A 160 -5.57 11.11 5.74
CA LEU A 160 -6.00 10.65 4.42
C LEU A 160 -7.43 11.09 4.08
N GLU A 161 -8.38 10.99 5.01
CA GLU A 161 -9.76 11.45 4.78
C GLU A 161 -9.82 12.96 4.49
N LYS A 162 -9.02 13.74 5.21
CA LYS A 162 -8.92 15.19 5.00
C LYS A 162 -8.40 15.52 3.61
N ILE A 163 -7.34 14.84 3.15
CA ILE A 163 -6.74 15.06 1.83
C ILE A 163 -7.67 14.58 0.71
N LEU A 164 -8.30 13.41 0.88
CA LEU A 164 -9.18 12.81 -0.11
C LEU A 164 -10.58 13.44 -0.13
N GLY A 165 -10.92 14.24 0.88
CA GLY A 165 -12.22 14.91 1.00
C GLY A 165 -13.39 13.93 1.15
N LYS A 166 -13.13 12.70 1.58
CA LYS A 166 -14.14 11.64 1.76
C LYS A 166 -13.78 10.75 2.95
N PRO A 167 -14.77 10.16 3.64
CA PRO A 167 -14.52 9.13 4.63
C PRO A 167 -13.91 7.89 3.96
N LEU A 168 -13.05 7.18 4.70
CA LEU A 168 -12.42 5.94 4.29
C LEU A 168 -13.03 4.75 5.03
N SER A 169 -13.31 3.68 4.30
CA SER A 169 -13.61 2.39 4.92
C SER A 169 -12.37 1.80 5.58
N THR A 170 -12.57 0.93 6.57
CA THR A 170 -11.47 0.16 7.20
C THR A 170 -10.65 -0.62 6.19
N GLN A 171 -11.28 -1.11 5.12
CA GLN A 171 -10.59 -1.83 4.05
C GLN A 171 -9.70 -0.90 3.21
N GLU A 172 -10.21 0.27 2.80
CA GLU A 172 -9.40 1.27 2.07
C GLU A 172 -8.19 1.69 2.91
N LEU A 173 -8.40 1.98 4.20
CA LEU A 173 -7.34 2.34 5.13
C LEU A 173 -6.30 1.22 5.28
N THR A 174 -6.75 -0.03 5.39
CA THR A 174 -5.88 -1.21 5.45
C THR A 174 -4.99 -1.31 4.21
N HIS A 175 -5.54 -1.05 3.03
CA HIS A 175 -4.76 -1.08 1.80
C HIS A 175 -3.79 0.11 1.71
N LEU A 176 -4.24 1.34 2.01
CA LEU A 176 -3.41 2.54 1.92
C LEU A 176 -2.28 2.59 2.95
N SER A 177 -2.41 1.91 4.08
CA SER A 177 -1.35 1.82 5.09
C SER A 177 -0.45 0.61 4.94
N GLY A 178 -0.82 -0.36 4.11
CA GLY A 178 -0.09 -1.62 4.00
C GLY A 178 0.02 -2.35 5.35
N LEU A 179 -0.92 -2.13 6.26
CA LEU A 179 -0.92 -2.64 7.63
C LEU A 179 0.36 -2.30 8.40
N LEU A 180 0.83 -1.04 8.34
CA LEU A 180 1.97 -0.58 9.13
C LEU A 180 1.77 -0.90 10.62
N PRO A 181 2.61 -1.77 11.22
CA PRO A 181 2.52 -2.04 12.64
C PRO A 181 2.93 -0.79 13.43
N VAL A 182 2.12 -0.42 14.42
CA VAL A 182 2.40 0.79 15.23
C VAL A 182 3.74 0.67 15.96
N ASP A 183 4.12 -0.52 16.41
CA ASP A 183 5.39 -0.74 17.09
C ASP A 183 6.59 -0.59 16.15
N THR A 184 6.44 -0.93 14.85
CA THR A 184 7.46 -0.63 13.84
C THR A 184 7.71 0.88 13.74
N MET A 185 6.63 1.68 13.75
CA MET A 185 6.75 3.14 13.74
C MET A 185 7.34 3.68 15.05
N ARG A 186 6.96 3.13 16.21
CA ARG A 186 7.51 3.53 17.51
C ARG A 186 9.01 3.25 17.61
N MET A 187 9.43 2.06 17.20
CA MET A 187 10.84 1.68 17.19
C MET A 187 11.65 2.58 16.24
N ALA A 188 11.10 2.88 15.06
CA ALA A 188 11.71 3.81 14.13
C ALA A 188 11.83 5.22 14.73
N ALA A 189 10.73 5.77 15.26
CA ALA A 189 10.70 7.08 15.90
C ALA A 189 11.72 7.19 17.05
N HIS A 190 11.76 6.21 17.96
CA HIS A 190 12.71 6.18 19.08
C HIS A 190 14.17 6.12 18.61
N GLN A 191 14.45 5.46 17.47
CA GLN A 191 15.81 5.40 16.94
C GLN A 191 16.20 6.68 16.19
N TRP A 192 15.29 7.26 15.43
CA TRP A 192 15.60 8.43 14.60
C TRP A 192 15.64 9.73 15.41
N VAL A 193 14.73 9.88 16.38
CA VAL A 193 14.57 11.07 17.22
C VAL A 193 14.22 10.61 18.65
N PRO A 194 15.20 10.25 19.49
CA PRO A 194 14.98 9.61 20.79
C PRO A 194 14.03 10.37 21.72
N ASP A 195 14.13 11.70 21.76
CA ASP A 195 13.28 12.55 22.61
C ASP A 195 11.96 13.02 21.95
N LEU A 196 11.57 12.46 20.80
CA LEU A 196 10.42 12.92 19.99
C LEU A 196 9.15 13.16 20.80
N TYR A 197 8.79 12.21 21.68
CA TYR A 197 7.55 12.28 22.44
C TYR A 197 7.51 13.46 23.41
N ARG A 198 8.64 13.72 24.07
CA ARG A 198 8.81 14.84 25.00
C ARG A 198 8.82 16.17 24.25
N GLU A 199 9.57 16.24 23.16
CA GLU A 199 9.73 17.44 22.36
C GLU A 199 8.41 17.88 21.71
N VAL A 200 7.68 16.97 21.06
CA VAL A 200 6.40 17.29 20.42
C VAL A 200 5.36 17.70 21.45
N ALA A 201 5.32 17.06 22.62
CA ALA A 201 4.43 17.45 23.70
C ALA A 201 4.70 18.88 24.19
N ASN A 202 5.98 19.26 24.34
CA ASN A 202 6.39 20.60 24.73
C ASN A 202 6.08 21.64 23.64
N TYR A 203 6.40 21.32 22.38
CA TYR A 203 6.10 22.18 21.24
C TYR A 203 4.61 22.52 21.14
N ARG A 204 3.74 21.51 21.27
CA ARG A 204 2.27 21.70 21.26
C ARG A 204 1.75 22.54 22.43
N GLN A 205 2.45 22.55 23.56
CA GLN A 205 2.11 23.36 24.74
C GLN A 205 2.67 24.79 24.66
N GLY A 206 3.43 25.13 23.62
CA GLY A 206 4.07 26.43 23.45
C GLY A 206 5.30 26.62 24.35
N SER A 207 5.76 25.58 25.05
CA SER A 207 7.03 25.54 25.77
C SER A 207 8.14 25.15 24.80
N GLY A 208 8.55 26.10 23.94
CA GLY A 208 9.68 25.91 23.04
C GLY A 208 10.99 25.69 23.80
N GLU A 209 11.26 24.46 24.23
CA GLU A 209 12.57 24.08 24.76
C GLU A 209 13.53 23.82 23.61
N LYS A 210 14.71 24.45 23.71
CA LYS A 210 15.88 24.10 22.93
C LYS A 210 16.43 22.78 23.48
N GLY A 211 16.17 21.67 22.78
CA GLY A 211 16.83 20.39 23.09
C GLY A 211 18.36 20.54 22.97
N PRO A 212 19.16 19.84 23.78
CA PRO A 212 20.61 19.89 23.64
C PRO A 212 21.00 19.25 22.29
N SER A 213 21.67 20.01 21.42
CA SER A 213 22.33 19.41 20.25
C SER A 213 23.37 18.43 20.78
N SER A 214 23.34 17.18 20.31
CA SER A 214 24.19 16.10 20.81
C SER A 214 25.69 16.46 20.74
N ALA A 215 26.26 16.84 21.88
CA ALA A 215 27.70 16.75 22.10
C ALA A 215 27.99 15.36 22.63
N GLY A 216 28.96 14.69 21.99
CA GLY A 216 29.34 13.29 22.15
C GLY A 216 29.19 12.67 23.54
N ASN A 217 28.68 11.44 23.54
CA ASN A 217 28.79 10.52 24.66
C ASN A 217 30.26 10.22 24.95
N ASP A 218 30.84 10.93 25.92
CA ASP A 218 32.12 10.57 26.51
C ASP A 218 32.02 10.56 28.05
N SER A 219 32.20 9.33 28.58
CA SER A 219 32.77 8.97 29.86
C SER A 219 32.07 9.32 31.18
N GLY A 220 32.06 8.33 32.07
CA GLY A 220 32.50 8.60 33.44
C GLY A 220 31.71 7.92 34.54
N ASP A 221 32.06 6.66 34.79
CA ASP A 221 32.02 6.06 36.13
C ASP A 221 32.53 7.05 37.18
N LYS A 222 31.71 7.28 38.22
CA LYS A 222 32.17 7.66 39.56
C LYS A 222 31.06 7.47 40.58
N GLY A 223 31.19 6.39 41.34
CA GLY A 223 30.48 6.16 42.59
C GLY A 223 30.82 7.21 43.66
N GLY A 224 29.90 7.33 44.61
CA GLY A 224 30.06 8.15 45.81
C GLY A 224 28.86 8.02 46.73
N ASP A 225 28.98 7.09 47.69
CA ASP A 225 28.12 6.97 48.87
C ASP A 225 27.89 8.31 49.58
N LYS A 226 26.69 8.46 50.18
CA LYS A 226 26.52 8.84 51.59
C LYS A 226 25.09 8.65 52.09
N ASP A 227 25.02 7.87 53.16
CA ASP A 227 23.91 7.71 54.10
C ASP A 227 23.38 9.03 54.69
N GLY A 228 22.10 9.04 55.06
CA GLY A 228 21.48 10.11 55.84
C GLY A 228 20.02 9.80 56.19
N GLY A 229 19.80 9.18 57.34
CA GLY A 229 18.48 8.71 57.78
C GLY A 229 17.55 9.78 58.37
N LEU A 230 16.26 9.40 58.37
CA LEU A 230 15.32 9.41 59.50
C LEU A 230 14.56 10.71 59.88
N LEU A 231 13.25 10.64 59.59
CA LEU A 231 12.04 11.04 60.34
C LEU A 231 12.01 12.34 61.14
N THR A 232 10.96 13.14 60.92
CA THR A 232 9.92 13.48 61.93
C THR A 232 8.67 14.02 61.23
N ASP A 233 7.65 14.29 62.00
CA ASP A 233 6.25 13.99 61.87
C ASP A 233 5.35 15.21 62.15
N GLU A 234 4.06 15.01 61.87
CA GLU A 234 2.88 15.63 62.50
C GLU A 234 2.22 16.91 61.94
N LYS A 235 0.93 16.67 61.59
CA LYS A 235 -0.30 17.47 61.81
C LYS A 235 -0.51 18.71 60.92
N GLY A 236 -1.69 18.96 60.36
CA GLY A 236 -3.02 18.36 60.48
C GLY A 236 -4.02 19.26 59.73
N GLY A 237 -5.20 18.76 59.39
CA GLY A 237 -6.25 19.56 58.77
C GLY A 237 -7.36 18.69 58.19
N ASP A 238 -8.47 18.68 58.90
CA ASP A 238 -9.69 17.90 58.80
C ASP A 238 -10.80 18.62 58.02
N GLY A 239 -11.81 17.83 57.63
CA GLY A 239 -13.14 18.29 57.21
C GLY A 239 -13.40 18.10 55.71
N LEU A 240 -14.54 17.57 55.25
CA LEU A 240 -15.81 17.33 55.90
C LEU A 240 -16.75 16.64 54.86
N LEU A 241 -17.75 15.89 55.36
CA LEU A 241 -19.00 15.48 54.70
C LEU A 241 -18.97 14.26 53.75
N THR A 242 -19.90 13.31 53.75
CA THR A 242 -20.85 12.70 54.70
C THR A 242 -21.44 11.49 53.95
N ASP A 243 -21.92 10.55 54.72
CA ASP A 243 -22.67 9.33 54.42
C ASP A 243 -23.90 9.48 53.50
N GLU A 244 -24.21 8.43 52.73
CA GLU A 244 -25.44 7.64 52.93
C GLU A 244 -25.61 6.47 51.91
N LYS A 245 -26.01 5.31 52.48
CA LYS A 245 -26.76 4.14 51.94
C LYS A 245 -26.03 2.93 51.34
N GLY A 246 -26.02 1.86 52.14
CA GLY A 246 -26.86 0.68 51.86
C GLY A 246 -26.18 -0.53 51.21
N GLY A 247 -25.84 -1.54 52.02
CA GLY A 247 -25.82 -2.95 51.59
C GLY A 247 -27.25 -3.44 51.32
N ASP A 248 -27.55 -4.67 50.94
CA ASP A 248 -26.88 -5.95 50.78
C ASP A 248 -27.80 -6.81 49.86
N GLY A 249 -27.37 -7.99 49.42
CA GLY A 249 -28.26 -8.93 48.71
C GLY A 249 -27.54 -9.72 47.61
N LEU A 250 -26.87 -10.84 47.93
CA LEU A 250 -27.50 -12.16 48.00
C LEU A 250 -27.79 -12.74 46.61
N LEU A 251 -26.90 -13.61 46.12
CA LEU A 251 -27.33 -14.81 45.39
C LEU A 251 -26.44 -15.99 45.78
N THR A 252 -27.17 -17.05 46.06
CA THR A 252 -26.84 -18.31 46.69
C THR A 252 -26.22 -19.32 45.73
N ASP A 253 -25.60 -20.25 46.41
CA ASP A 253 -24.95 -21.51 46.11
C ASP A 253 -25.73 -22.58 45.31
N GLU A 254 -24.91 -23.49 44.76
CA GLU A 254 -25.12 -24.93 44.52
C GLU A 254 -25.66 -25.46 43.16
N LYS A 255 -24.75 -26.12 42.42
CA LYS A 255 -24.69 -27.59 42.09
C LYS A 255 -24.58 -28.03 40.61
N GLY A 256 -23.59 -28.92 40.39
CA GLY A 256 -23.41 -29.87 39.26
C GLY A 256 -22.24 -29.47 38.34
N GLY A 257 -21.01 -30.00 38.44
CA GLY A 257 -20.59 -31.40 38.19
C GLY A 257 -20.58 -31.63 36.67
N ASP A 258 -19.52 -31.93 35.92
CA ASP A 258 -18.27 -32.72 36.06
C ASP A 258 -17.22 -32.11 35.07
N GLY A 259 -15.94 -32.48 34.95
CA GLY A 259 -15.05 -33.46 35.56
C GLY A 259 -13.69 -33.40 34.82
N LEU A 260 -12.67 -34.03 35.42
CA LEU A 260 -11.37 -34.40 34.84
C LEU A 260 -10.41 -33.23 34.52
N LEU A 261 -9.27 -33.04 35.18
CA LEU A 261 -8.25 -34.01 35.58
C LEU A 261 -7.49 -33.52 36.82
N THR A 262 -7.52 -34.30 37.89
CA THR A 262 -6.50 -34.30 38.93
C THR A 262 -5.62 -35.53 38.72
N ASP A 263 -4.29 -35.39 38.82
CA ASP A 263 -3.60 -35.84 40.02
C ASP A 263 -2.10 -35.62 39.92
N GLU A 264 -1.62 -35.09 41.03
CA GLU A 264 -0.26 -34.75 41.40
C GLU A 264 0.63 -35.99 41.50
N LYS A 265 1.96 -35.79 41.44
CA LYS A 265 2.82 -36.15 42.60
C LYS A 265 4.25 -35.62 42.51
N GLU A 266 4.56 -34.85 43.55
CA GLU A 266 5.77 -34.88 44.37
C GLU A 266 7.12 -34.44 43.78
N GLY A 267 7.45 -33.18 44.08
CA GLY A 267 8.44 -32.91 45.13
C GLY A 267 9.91 -32.81 44.70
N LYS A 268 10.43 -31.58 44.70
CA LYS A 268 11.61 -31.20 45.49
C LYS A 268 11.81 -29.68 45.51
N SER A 269 11.83 -29.15 46.72
CA SER A 269 12.26 -27.80 47.06
C SER A 269 13.70 -27.56 46.56
N ALA A 270 13.90 -26.48 45.79
CA ALA A 270 15.21 -25.93 45.49
C ALA A 270 15.21 -24.45 45.87
N LYS A 271 16.29 -24.07 46.54
CA LYS A 271 16.51 -22.82 47.28
C LYS A 271 16.49 -21.59 46.38
N SER A 272 16.16 -20.47 47.01
CA SER A 272 16.47 -19.10 46.58
C SER A 272 17.88 -19.01 45.99
N GLY A 273 17.96 -18.75 44.69
CA GLY A 273 19.18 -18.41 43.97
C GLY A 273 19.08 -16.96 43.49
N GLU A 274 20.20 -16.26 43.59
CA GLU A 274 20.44 -14.85 43.25
C GLU A 274 19.88 -14.40 41.89
N PRO A 275 19.63 -13.08 41.70
CA PRO A 275 19.23 -12.56 40.40
C PRO A 275 20.32 -12.86 39.38
N ALA A 276 19.96 -13.56 38.31
CA ALA A 276 20.86 -13.85 37.21
C ALA A 276 21.38 -12.52 36.63
N THR A 277 22.67 -12.26 36.81
CA THR A 277 23.38 -11.19 36.13
C THR A 277 23.41 -11.53 34.64
N ALA A 278 23.00 -10.59 33.80
CA ALA A 278 23.12 -10.72 32.34
C ALA A 278 24.59 -10.98 31.98
N PRO A 279 24.89 -11.94 31.08
CA PRO A 279 26.27 -12.17 30.64
C PRO A 279 26.83 -10.91 29.99
N GLU A 280 27.99 -10.43 30.42
CA GLU A 280 28.65 -9.21 29.93
C GLU A 280 29.21 -9.32 28.48
N ASP A 281 28.85 -10.35 27.73
CA ASP A 281 29.47 -10.71 26.45
C ASP A 281 28.53 -10.57 25.23
N PHE A 282 27.69 -9.54 25.24
CA PHE A 282 26.84 -9.14 24.09
C PHE A 282 27.45 -7.98 23.28
N ARG A 283 28.79 -7.82 23.28
CA ARG A 283 29.46 -6.69 22.64
C ARG A 283 29.97 -6.92 21.22
N ASP A 284 29.88 -8.14 20.71
CA ASP A 284 30.14 -8.41 19.30
C ASP A 284 28.81 -8.48 18.55
N GLU A 285 28.45 -7.41 17.83
CA GLU A 285 27.37 -7.51 16.83
C GLU A 285 27.74 -8.62 15.85
N PRO A 286 26.90 -9.66 15.67
CA PRO A 286 27.24 -10.74 14.77
C PRO A 286 27.39 -10.20 13.34
N GLU A 287 28.58 -10.37 12.76
CA GLU A 287 29.01 -9.83 11.44
C GLU A 287 28.17 -10.33 10.23
N ASN A 288 27.04 -11.00 10.45
CA ASN A 288 26.12 -11.52 9.42
C ASN A 288 24.65 -11.47 9.85
N LEU A 289 24.23 -10.38 10.50
CA LEU A 289 22.80 -10.16 10.70
C LEU A 289 22.14 -9.83 9.36
N ALA A 290 21.12 -10.61 9.01
CA ALA A 290 20.25 -10.32 7.87
C ALA A 290 19.67 -8.91 8.02
N THR A 291 19.71 -8.12 6.95
CA THR A 291 19.22 -6.74 6.95
C THR A 291 17.70 -6.71 7.10
N GLY A 292 17.11 -5.55 7.44
CA GLY A 292 15.66 -5.39 7.44
C GLY A 292 15.02 -5.76 6.10
N GLU A 293 15.71 -5.48 4.99
CA GLU A 293 15.26 -5.85 3.64
C GLU A 293 15.26 -7.38 3.44
N ASP A 294 16.24 -8.10 3.99
CA ASP A 294 16.33 -9.56 3.92
C ASP A 294 15.26 -10.25 4.77
N TRP A 295 14.96 -9.71 5.96
CA TRP A 295 13.88 -10.22 6.79
C TRP A 295 12.50 -10.04 6.14
N SER A 296 12.33 -8.98 5.34
CA SER A 296 11.10 -8.68 4.61
C SER A 296 11.06 -9.26 3.20
N MET A 297 11.75 -10.38 2.93
CA MET A 297 11.72 -11.07 1.63
C MET A 297 10.31 -11.44 1.15
N ALA A 298 9.39 -11.73 2.06
CA ALA A 298 7.98 -12.02 1.77
C ALA A 298 7.11 -10.75 1.58
N GLY A 299 7.72 -9.56 1.62
CA GLY A 299 7.03 -8.28 1.59
C GLY A 299 6.69 -7.75 2.98
N GLY A 300 6.12 -6.54 3.01
CA GLY A 300 5.79 -5.80 4.21
C GLY A 300 6.76 -4.68 4.55
N TRP A 301 6.59 -4.12 5.75
CA TRP A 301 7.36 -3.00 6.23
C TRP A 301 8.73 -3.43 6.75
N TYR A 302 9.75 -2.64 6.44
CA TYR A 302 11.07 -2.79 7.03
C TYR A 302 11.74 -1.44 7.19
N ARG A 303 12.70 -1.40 8.10
CA ARG A 303 13.54 -0.25 8.35
C ARG A 303 14.84 -0.38 7.56
N ASP A 304 15.25 0.74 7.02
CA ASP A 304 16.50 0.96 6.30
C ASP A 304 17.04 2.32 6.75
N GLU A 305 17.99 2.32 7.68
CA GLU A 305 18.55 3.52 8.32
C GLU A 305 17.46 4.46 8.89
N PHE A 306 17.34 5.68 8.32
CA PHE A 306 16.36 6.72 8.67
C PHE A 306 15.05 6.63 7.91
N THR A 307 14.80 5.51 7.23
CA THR A 307 13.66 5.32 6.32
C THR A 307 12.91 4.02 6.64
N LEU A 308 11.57 4.10 6.71
CA LEU A 308 10.67 2.95 6.66
C LEU A 308 10.21 2.73 5.23
N ARG A 309 10.54 1.55 4.72
CA ARG A 309 10.22 1.11 3.36
C ARG A 309 9.12 0.05 3.38
N TYR A 310 8.28 0.06 2.34
CA TYR A 310 7.31 -0.98 2.07
C TYR A 310 7.76 -1.86 0.91
N ARG A 311 7.98 -3.15 1.15
CA ARG A 311 8.27 -4.13 0.10
C ARG A 311 6.98 -4.79 -0.39
N PRO A 312 6.72 -4.81 -1.71
CA PRO A 312 5.55 -5.50 -2.25
C PRO A 312 5.58 -6.99 -1.91
N THR A 313 4.40 -7.54 -1.60
CA THR A 313 4.21 -8.95 -1.25
C THR A 313 4.11 -9.88 -2.46
N GLY A 314 3.95 -9.32 -3.66
CA GLY A 314 3.85 -10.07 -4.92
C GLY A 314 2.94 -9.39 -5.93
N HIS A 315 2.42 -10.17 -6.89
CA HIS A 315 1.46 -9.67 -7.86
C HIS A 315 0.13 -9.29 -7.18
N ALA A 316 -0.49 -8.21 -7.67
CA ALA A 316 -1.70 -7.63 -7.08
C ALA A 316 -1.54 -7.19 -5.61
N ASP A 317 -0.33 -6.76 -5.23
CA ASP A 317 -0.07 -6.12 -3.95
C ASP A 317 -1.07 -4.99 -3.66
N ARG A 318 -1.72 -5.08 -2.51
CA ARG A 318 -2.86 -4.21 -2.18
C ARG A 318 -2.44 -2.78 -1.88
N PHE A 319 -1.25 -2.59 -1.30
CA PHE A 319 -0.74 -1.26 -0.97
C PHE A 319 -0.39 -0.50 -2.25
N LEU A 320 0.41 -1.10 -3.13
CA LEU A 320 0.76 -0.47 -4.41
C LEU A 320 -0.47 -0.16 -5.25
N ARG A 321 -1.40 -1.12 -5.36
CA ARG A 321 -2.62 -0.95 -6.14
C ARG A 321 -3.50 0.17 -5.57
N ALA A 322 -3.72 0.21 -4.26
CA ALA A 322 -4.55 1.24 -3.64
C ALA A 322 -3.95 2.64 -3.83
N TRP A 323 -2.64 2.80 -3.70
CA TRP A 323 -1.99 4.07 -3.94
C TRP A 323 -2.05 4.50 -5.41
N LEU A 324 -1.84 3.59 -6.36
CA LEU A 324 -2.03 3.88 -7.79
C LEU A 324 -3.47 4.29 -8.11
N ASP A 325 -4.46 3.59 -7.57
CA ASP A 325 -5.87 3.91 -7.78
C ASP A 325 -6.23 5.27 -7.18
N VAL A 326 -5.86 5.51 -5.92
CA VAL A 326 -6.19 6.77 -5.24
C VAL A 326 -5.49 7.97 -5.88
N THR A 327 -4.20 7.87 -6.14
CA THR A 327 -3.44 8.99 -6.71
C THR A 327 -3.79 9.25 -8.18
N GLY A 328 -4.16 8.20 -8.92
CA GLY A 328 -4.65 8.34 -10.29
C GLY A 328 -5.99 9.05 -10.36
N GLN A 329 -6.91 8.73 -9.46
CA GLN A 329 -8.23 9.39 -9.40
C GLN A 329 -8.20 10.79 -8.80
N ALA A 330 -7.29 11.04 -7.86
CA ALA A 330 -7.11 12.35 -7.21
C ALA A 330 -6.31 13.35 -8.07
N ALA A 331 -5.70 12.92 -9.18
CA ALA A 331 -4.86 13.75 -10.05
C ALA A 331 -5.50 15.09 -10.54
N PRO A 332 -6.81 15.18 -10.84
CA PRO A 332 -7.45 16.46 -11.19
C PRO A 332 -7.88 17.28 -9.97
N LEU A 333 -8.10 16.63 -8.82
CA LEU A 333 -8.57 17.26 -7.59
C LEU A 333 -7.42 17.96 -6.85
N SER A 334 -6.21 17.41 -6.94
CA SER A 334 -5.03 18.03 -6.38
C SER A 334 -4.53 19.13 -7.32
N ARG A 335 -4.67 20.40 -6.92
CA ARG A 335 -3.80 21.51 -7.39
C ARG A 335 -2.33 21.31 -6.99
N GLU A 336 -1.97 20.12 -6.53
CA GLU A 336 -0.72 19.79 -5.86
C GLU A 336 0.11 18.86 -6.74
N VAL A 337 1.39 19.19 -6.83
CA VAL A 337 2.41 18.46 -7.57
C VAL A 337 2.59 17.03 -7.02
N THR A 338 2.23 16.81 -5.75
CA THR A 338 2.53 15.61 -4.95
C THR A 338 1.75 14.35 -5.36
N THR A 339 0.44 14.44 -5.58
CA THR A 339 -0.39 13.26 -5.95
C THR A 339 0.05 12.66 -7.28
N ARG A 340 0.29 13.53 -8.28
CA ARG A 340 0.80 13.10 -9.59
C ARG A 340 2.20 12.50 -9.44
N GLN A 341 3.08 13.09 -8.63
CA GLN A 341 4.41 12.54 -8.37
C GLN A 341 4.37 11.14 -7.78
N ILE A 342 3.50 10.86 -6.79
CA ILE A 342 3.33 9.50 -6.26
C ILE A 342 2.90 8.55 -7.38
N PHE A 343 1.87 8.91 -8.14
CA PHE A 343 1.37 8.05 -9.22
C PHE A 343 2.47 7.74 -10.24
N GLU A 344 3.18 8.76 -10.74
CA GLU A 344 4.23 8.58 -11.75
C GLU A 344 5.44 7.82 -11.19
N SER A 345 5.78 8.02 -9.92
CA SER A 345 6.82 7.24 -9.23
C SER A 345 6.45 5.75 -9.17
N LEU A 346 5.21 5.45 -8.76
CA LEU A 346 4.69 4.08 -8.71
C LEU A 346 4.52 3.45 -10.10
N ALA A 347 4.18 4.27 -11.09
CA ALA A 347 4.00 3.87 -12.49
C ALA A 347 5.31 3.72 -13.28
N SER A 348 6.44 4.11 -12.69
CA SER A 348 7.76 4.03 -13.31
C SER A 348 8.19 2.59 -13.61
N ASP A 349 8.94 2.39 -14.69
CA ASP A 349 9.56 1.10 -15.03
C ASP A 349 10.69 0.69 -14.07
N LYS A 350 11.05 1.60 -13.16
CA LYS A 350 11.95 1.41 -12.02
C LYS A 350 11.20 1.33 -10.69
N SER A 351 9.88 1.30 -10.63
CA SER A 351 9.17 1.13 -9.36
C SER A 351 9.23 -0.32 -8.85
N PRO A 352 9.31 -0.59 -7.53
CA PRO A 352 8.94 -1.89 -6.98
C PRO A 352 7.56 -2.37 -7.48
N GLY A 353 7.40 -3.68 -7.70
CA GLY A 353 6.17 -4.27 -8.24
C GLY A 353 6.00 -4.18 -9.77
N LEU A 354 6.53 -3.15 -10.42
CA LEU A 354 6.55 -3.01 -11.89
C LEU A 354 5.17 -3.12 -12.58
N CYS A 355 4.12 -2.66 -11.90
CA CYS A 355 2.72 -2.84 -12.30
C CYS A 355 2.46 -2.45 -13.77
N THR A 356 3.04 -1.33 -14.20
CA THR A 356 2.80 -0.72 -15.52
C THR A 356 3.55 -1.37 -16.68
N LYS A 357 4.44 -2.34 -16.40
CA LYS A 357 5.00 -3.20 -17.46
C LYS A 357 3.94 -4.12 -18.06
N CYS A 358 2.88 -4.42 -17.29
CA CYS A 358 1.80 -5.31 -17.71
C CYS A 358 0.44 -4.59 -17.80
N HIS A 359 0.18 -3.62 -16.92
CA HIS A 359 -1.08 -2.89 -16.86
C HIS A 359 -0.98 -1.53 -17.53
N SER A 360 -1.83 -1.28 -18.54
CA SER A 360 -1.88 0.02 -19.22
C SER A 360 -2.51 1.07 -18.32
N ILE A 361 -2.13 2.33 -18.55
CA ILE A 361 -2.73 3.49 -17.89
C ILE A 361 -3.48 4.27 -18.96
N ASP A 362 -4.74 4.60 -18.65
CA ASP A 362 -5.55 5.48 -19.48
C ASP A 362 -5.73 6.82 -18.78
N THR A 363 -5.79 7.89 -19.57
CA THR A 363 -6.12 9.24 -19.11
C THR A 363 -7.55 9.55 -19.51
N ASP A 364 -8.38 9.86 -18.53
CA ASP A 364 -9.77 10.27 -18.73
C ASP A 364 -9.87 11.74 -19.19
N THR A 365 -11.04 12.18 -19.63
CA THR A 365 -11.27 13.56 -20.13
C THR A 365 -10.96 14.63 -19.10
N ASP A 366 -11.12 14.30 -17.82
CA ASP A 366 -10.85 15.20 -16.70
C ASP A 366 -9.37 15.16 -16.25
N GLY A 367 -8.51 14.40 -16.94
CA GLY A 367 -7.09 14.24 -16.58
C GLY A 367 -6.83 13.22 -15.47
N ARG A 368 -7.85 12.48 -15.01
CA ARG A 368 -7.68 11.33 -14.11
C ARG A 368 -6.89 10.23 -14.81
N LEU A 369 -6.09 9.51 -14.04
CA LEU A 369 -5.36 8.35 -14.51
C LEU A 369 -6.00 7.09 -13.93
N SER A 370 -6.22 6.11 -14.80
CA SER A 370 -6.81 4.82 -14.43
C SER A 370 -5.89 3.70 -14.88
N VAL A 371 -5.51 2.83 -13.94
CA VAL A 371 -4.75 1.62 -14.28
C VAL A 371 -5.73 0.52 -14.69
N ASN A 372 -5.49 -0.09 -15.85
CA ASN A 372 -6.30 -1.19 -16.36
C ASN A 372 -5.87 -2.52 -15.71
N TRP A 373 -6.36 -2.76 -14.50
CA TRP A 373 -6.08 -4.01 -13.75
C TRP A 373 -6.67 -5.26 -14.38
N GLN A 374 -7.71 -5.10 -15.20
CA GLN A 374 -8.40 -6.19 -15.88
C GLN A 374 -8.43 -5.91 -17.39
N GLY A 375 -8.36 -6.98 -18.19
CA GLY A 375 -8.63 -6.86 -19.62
C GLY A 375 -10.07 -6.45 -19.91
N ALA A 376 -10.33 -6.01 -21.14
CA ALA A 376 -11.66 -5.54 -21.56
C ALA A 376 -12.78 -6.55 -21.27
N ARG A 377 -13.72 -6.15 -20.41
CA ARG A 377 -14.92 -6.92 -20.03
C ARG A 377 -16.16 -6.12 -20.43
N LEU A 378 -17.25 -6.83 -20.73
CA LEU A 378 -18.54 -6.17 -20.92
C LEU A 378 -19.05 -5.78 -19.54
N ALA A 379 -19.68 -4.61 -19.42
CA ALA A 379 -20.35 -4.28 -18.17
C ALA A 379 -21.51 -5.26 -17.93
N PRO A 380 -21.81 -5.63 -16.68
CA PRO A 380 -23.00 -6.41 -16.38
C PRO A 380 -24.27 -5.76 -16.95
N GLY A 381 -25.09 -6.55 -17.65
CA GLY A 381 -26.31 -6.08 -18.32
C GLY A 381 -26.07 -5.31 -19.63
N GLU A 382 -24.84 -5.23 -20.12
CA GLU A 382 -24.54 -4.69 -21.44
C GLU A 382 -24.69 -5.77 -22.52
N HIS A 383 -25.61 -5.54 -23.45
CA HIS A 383 -25.87 -6.45 -24.56
C HIS A 383 -25.29 -5.85 -25.85
N PRO A 384 -24.14 -6.34 -26.34
CA PRO A 384 -23.58 -5.86 -27.60
C PRO A 384 -24.47 -6.25 -28.77
N PHE A 385 -24.37 -5.53 -29.88
CA PHE A 385 -25.16 -5.84 -31.08
C PHE A 385 -24.84 -7.22 -31.65
N THR A 386 -23.58 -7.65 -31.58
CA THR A 386 -23.15 -8.96 -32.06
C THR A 386 -22.81 -9.88 -30.89
N VAL A 387 -23.24 -11.13 -30.96
CA VAL A 387 -22.91 -12.19 -30.01
C VAL A 387 -22.12 -13.30 -30.71
N PHE A 388 -21.12 -13.84 -30.03
CA PHE A 388 -20.33 -14.97 -30.52
C PHE A 388 -19.90 -15.86 -29.36
N SER A 389 -20.28 -17.13 -29.38
CA SER A 389 -19.89 -18.13 -28.38
C SER A 389 -18.64 -18.89 -28.84
N HIS A 390 -17.50 -18.68 -28.19
CA HIS A 390 -16.28 -19.45 -28.46
C HIS A 390 -16.48 -20.93 -28.17
N THR A 391 -17.14 -21.28 -27.06
CA THR A 391 -17.38 -22.66 -26.64
C THR A 391 -18.18 -23.46 -27.65
N SER A 392 -19.20 -22.85 -28.26
CA SER A 392 -19.99 -23.48 -29.33
C SER A 392 -19.17 -23.77 -30.60
N HIS A 393 -18.05 -23.07 -30.77
CA HIS A 393 -17.19 -23.18 -31.96
C HIS A 393 -15.91 -23.98 -31.70
N PHE A 394 -15.64 -24.48 -30.50
CA PHE A 394 -14.38 -25.17 -30.19
C PHE A 394 -14.18 -26.52 -30.89
N SER A 395 -15.24 -27.12 -31.45
CA SER A 395 -15.14 -28.34 -32.26
C SER A 395 -14.70 -28.11 -33.71
N LEU A 396 -14.66 -26.84 -34.16
CA LEU A 396 -14.39 -26.47 -35.55
C LEU A 396 -12.92 -26.22 -35.89
N PRO A 397 -12.07 -25.64 -35.01
CA PRO A 397 -10.68 -25.40 -35.32
C PRO A 397 -9.94 -26.65 -35.78
N ASP A 398 -9.23 -26.51 -36.90
CA ASP A 398 -8.29 -27.53 -37.39
C ASP A 398 -6.97 -27.47 -36.59
N ASP A 399 -5.90 -28.07 -37.10
CA ASP A 399 -4.58 -28.04 -36.47
C ASP A 399 -4.03 -26.61 -36.23
N LYS A 400 -4.57 -25.58 -36.88
CA LYS A 400 -4.23 -24.16 -36.66
C LYS A 400 -4.89 -23.58 -35.40
N GLY A 401 -5.85 -24.28 -34.79
CA GLY A 401 -6.52 -23.84 -33.58
C GLY A 401 -7.20 -22.49 -33.74
N CYS A 402 -6.97 -21.56 -32.80
CA CYS A 402 -7.57 -20.23 -32.81
C CYS A 402 -7.21 -19.40 -34.08
N LEU A 403 -6.11 -19.74 -34.76
CA LEU A 403 -5.70 -19.09 -36.00
C LEU A 403 -6.56 -19.48 -37.22
N THR A 404 -7.51 -20.40 -37.04
CA THR A 404 -8.58 -20.66 -38.01
C THR A 404 -9.41 -19.39 -38.24
N CYS A 405 -9.69 -18.64 -37.17
CA CYS A 405 -10.50 -17.42 -37.22
C CYS A 405 -9.70 -16.14 -36.99
N HIS A 406 -8.67 -16.18 -36.14
CA HIS A 406 -7.87 -15.00 -35.81
C HIS A 406 -6.64 -14.88 -36.70
N THR A 407 -6.51 -13.72 -37.36
CA THR A 407 -5.32 -13.38 -38.14
C THR A 407 -4.50 -12.32 -37.41
N PHE A 408 -3.19 -12.53 -37.28
CA PHE A 408 -2.29 -11.52 -36.73
C PHE A 408 -2.18 -10.31 -37.65
N ASN A 409 -2.36 -9.12 -37.08
CA ASN A 409 -2.00 -7.88 -37.73
C ASN A 409 -0.50 -7.63 -37.51
N LYS A 410 0.32 -8.00 -38.51
CA LYS A 410 1.78 -7.85 -38.45
C LYS A 410 2.25 -6.39 -38.55
N GLY A 411 1.40 -5.50 -39.06
CA GLY A 411 1.69 -4.07 -39.18
C GLY A 411 1.25 -3.24 -37.97
N ALA A 412 0.55 -3.86 -37.01
CA ALA A 412 0.01 -3.17 -35.86
C ALA A 412 1.12 -2.60 -34.97
N LYS A 413 1.03 -1.31 -34.69
CA LYS A 413 1.89 -0.61 -33.74
C LYS A 413 1.36 -0.74 -32.30
N TYR A 414 1.10 -1.98 -31.87
CA TYR A 414 0.42 -2.28 -30.59
C TYR A 414 1.08 -1.63 -29.38
N LEU A 415 2.42 -1.60 -29.30
CA LEU A 415 3.12 -0.98 -28.18
C LEU A 415 3.03 0.55 -28.17
N ASP A 416 2.83 1.17 -29.34
CA ASP A 416 2.73 2.63 -29.42
C ASP A 416 1.41 3.13 -28.80
N SER A 417 0.36 2.29 -28.80
CA SER A 417 -0.94 2.58 -28.19
C SER A 417 -0.94 2.77 -26.67
N PHE A 418 0.17 2.48 -25.99
CA PHE A 418 0.28 2.66 -24.54
C PHE A 418 1.16 3.85 -24.15
N LYS A 419 1.73 4.57 -25.13
CA LYS A 419 2.64 5.69 -24.88
C LYS A 419 1.91 7.00 -24.58
N ASP A 420 0.74 7.18 -25.18
CA ASP A 420 -0.07 8.40 -25.07
C ASP A 420 -1.16 8.30 -23.99
N ARG A 421 -1.32 7.13 -23.34
CA ARG A 421 -2.37 6.82 -22.36
C ARG A 421 -3.77 7.12 -22.89
N ASN A 422 -3.96 7.03 -24.21
CA ASN A 422 -5.23 7.30 -24.85
C ASN A 422 -5.86 5.99 -25.36
N PRO A 423 -6.93 5.50 -24.73
CA PRO A 423 -7.55 4.24 -25.15
C PRO A 423 -8.10 4.29 -26.59
N ALA A 424 -8.36 5.49 -27.15
CA ALA A 424 -8.84 5.65 -28.51
C ALA A 424 -7.77 5.38 -29.60
N THR A 425 -6.48 5.36 -29.26
CA THR A 425 -5.38 5.08 -30.20
C THR A 425 -4.95 3.61 -30.18
N PHE A 426 -5.72 2.75 -29.52
CA PHE A 426 -5.45 1.34 -29.40
C PHE A 426 -5.44 0.61 -30.76
N ALA A 427 -4.32 -0.05 -31.06
CA ALA A 427 -4.12 -0.85 -32.25
C ALA A 427 -3.94 -2.32 -31.88
N SER A 428 -4.94 -3.16 -32.19
CA SER A 428 -4.91 -4.60 -31.89
C SER A 428 -3.79 -5.35 -32.62
N ASN A 429 -3.22 -6.37 -31.97
CA ASN A 429 -2.31 -7.34 -32.63
C ASN A 429 -3.04 -8.29 -33.61
N PHE A 430 -4.36 -8.20 -33.70
CA PHE A 430 -5.20 -9.03 -34.56
C PHE A 430 -6.01 -8.17 -35.51
N GLU A 431 -6.20 -8.67 -36.74
CA GLU A 431 -7.13 -8.08 -37.70
C GLU A 431 -8.58 -8.24 -37.22
N GLN A 432 -9.45 -7.35 -37.67
CA GLN A 432 -10.89 -7.53 -37.48
C GLN A 432 -11.36 -8.79 -38.24
N ILE A 433 -12.21 -9.58 -37.59
CA ILE A 433 -12.77 -10.78 -38.22
C ILE A 433 -13.79 -10.35 -39.28
N PRO A 434 -13.61 -10.73 -40.56
CA PRO A 434 -14.54 -10.34 -41.61
C PRO A 434 -15.82 -11.18 -41.54
N ARG A 435 -16.97 -10.56 -41.86
CA ARG A 435 -18.27 -11.24 -41.94
C ARG A 435 -18.24 -12.47 -42.86
N GLN A 436 -17.44 -12.42 -43.91
CA GLN A 436 -17.26 -13.48 -44.88
C GLN A 436 -16.76 -14.78 -44.25
N LEU A 437 -15.98 -14.71 -43.17
CA LEU A 437 -15.54 -15.90 -42.44
C LEU A 437 -16.75 -16.62 -41.83
N CYS A 438 -17.65 -15.88 -41.17
CA CYS A 438 -18.84 -16.44 -40.56
C CYS A 438 -19.78 -17.04 -41.63
N ALA A 439 -19.99 -16.30 -42.73
CA ALA A 439 -20.84 -16.72 -43.84
C ALA A 439 -20.30 -17.96 -44.59
N GLY A 440 -19.05 -18.38 -44.35
CA GLY A 440 -18.50 -19.60 -44.91
C GLY A 440 -19.13 -20.88 -44.34
N CYS A 441 -19.65 -20.82 -43.11
CA CYS A 441 -20.32 -21.96 -42.44
C CYS A 441 -21.79 -21.66 -42.06
N HIS A 442 -22.14 -20.38 -41.92
CA HIS A 442 -23.51 -19.93 -41.65
C HIS A 442 -24.25 -19.66 -42.96
N THR A 443 -24.77 -20.74 -43.53
CA THR A 443 -25.59 -20.74 -44.74
C THR A 443 -26.94 -21.40 -44.47
N ALA A 444 -27.92 -21.23 -45.37
CA ALA A 444 -29.19 -21.95 -45.32
C ALA A 444 -29.04 -23.47 -45.17
N ALA A 445 -27.99 -24.06 -45.74
CA ALA A 445 -27.78 -25.50 -45.80
C ALA A 445 -26.99 -26.08 -44.62
N GLU A 446 -26.33 -25.23 -43.82
CA GLU A 446 -25.40 -25.64 -42.76
C GLU A 446 -25.82 -25.08 -41.40
N ALA A 447 -25.05 -24.14 -40.82
CA ALA A 447 -25.29 -23.62 -39.46
C ALA A 447 -26.39 -22.55 -39.38
N GLY A 448 -27.22 -22.42 -40.43
CA GLY A 448 -28.27 -21.42 -40.55
C GLY A 448 -27.76 -20.02 -40.85
N GLU A 449 -28.65 -19.18 -41.40
CA GLU A 449 -28.32 -17.83 -41.89
C GLU A 449 -29.23 -16.72 -41.33
N SER A 450 -29.94 -16.99 -40.24
CA SER A 450 -30.82 -15.99 -39.60
C SER A 450 -30.00 -14.82 -39.03
N CYS A 451 -30.51 -13.60 -39.19
CA CYS A 451 -29.92 -12.40 -38.59
C CYS A 451 -29.73 -12.53 -37.07
N LEU A 452 -30.69 -13.19 -36.41
CA LEU A 452 -30.70 -13.39 -34.95
C LEU A 452 -29.71 -14.46 -34.47
N THR A 453 -29.05 -15.18 -35.38
CA THR A 453 -27.97 -16.11 -35.03
C THR A 453 -26.71 -15.35 -34.59
N CYS A 454 -26.50 -14.15 -35.11
CA CYS A 454 -25.33 -13.31 -34.78
C CYS A 454 -25.72 -12.01 -34.06
N HIS A 455 -26.91 -11.48 -34.31
CA HIS A 455 -27.32 -10.18 -33.79
C HIS A 455 -28.32 -10.30 -32.65
N ASN A 456 -28.01 -9.66 -31.53
CA ASN A 456 -28.96 -9.48 -30.45
C ASN A 456 -30.06 -8.51 -30.90
N TYR A 457 -31.31 -8.88 -30.66
CA TYR A 457 -32.45 -8.00 -30.93
C TYR A 457 -32.50 -6.83 -29.93
N HIS A 458 -32.24 -7.11 -28.66
CA HIS A 458 -32.13 -6.11 -27.60
C HIS A 458 -30.65 -5.78 -27.36
N ILE A 459 -30.31 -4.50 -27.50
CA ILE A 459 -28.94 -4.01 -27.36
C ILE A 459 -28.85 -2.91 -26.32
N GLY A 460 -27.64 -2.67 -25.83
CA GLY A 460 -27.35 -1.65 -24.83
C GLY A 460 -27.52 -2.17 -23.41
N LYS A 461 -27.65 -1.24 -22.46
CA LYS A 461 -27.76 -1.56 -21.04
C LYS A 461 -29.20 -1.94 -20.69
N ILE A 462 -29.43 -3.23 -20.42
CA ILE A 462 -30.73 -3.70 -19.96
C ILE A 462 -30.79 -3.55 -18.44
N ILE A 463 -31.74 -2.76 -17.95
CA ILE A 463 -32.03 -2.61 -16.53
C ILE A 463 -33.20 -3.56 -16.22
N PRO A 464 -33.00 -4.61 -15.41
CA PRO A 464 -34.08 -5.51 -15.04
C PRO A 464 -35.20 -4.72 -14.35
N ALA A 465 -36.45 -5.00 -14.70
CA ALA A 465 -37.57 -4.49 -13.93
C ALA A 465 -37.49 -5.09 -12.52
N LEU A 466 -37.31 -4.24 -11.50
CA LEU A 466 -37.48 -4.65 -10.11
C LEU A 466 -38.97 -4.95 -9.91
N SER A 467 -39.38 -6.21 -10.02
CA SER A 467 -40.71 -6.62 -9.60
C SER A 467 -40.84 -6.35 -8.11
N SER A 468 -41.58 -5.30 -7.73
CA SER A 468 -42.00 -5.11 -6.35
C SER A 468 -42.95 -6.24 -5.99
N THR A 469 -42.50 -7.20 -5.18
CA THR A 469 -43.31 -8.29 -4.63
C THR A 469 -44.29 -7.81 -3.55
N LEU A 470 -44.88 -6.62 -3.70
CA LEU A 470 -45.97 -6.15 -2.84
C LEU A 470 -47.27 -6.92 -3.11
N GLU A 471 -47.46 -7.46 -4.33
CA GLU A 471 -48.63 -8.29 -4.65
C GLU A 471 -48.50 -9.75 -4.17
N MET A 472 -47.29 -10.28 -3.97
CA MET A 472 -47.12 -11.65 -3.44
C MET A 472 -47.45 -11.77 -1.95
N MET A 473 -47.48 -10.66 -1.21
CA MET A 473 -47.91 -10.63 0.21
C MET A 473 -49.42 -10.50 0.39
N SER A 474 -50.19 -10.35 -0.71
CA SER A 474 -51.64 -10.18 -0.67
C SER A 474 -52.39 -11.39 -1.20
N VAL A 475 -52.02 -12.60 -0.76
CA VAL A 475 -52.87 -13.79 -0.88
C VAL A 475 -53.71 -13.94 0.39
N PRO A 476 -54.94 -13.41 0.46
CA PRO A 476 -55.88 -13.78 1.50
C PRO A 476 -56.43 -15.17 1.18
N GLY A 477 -56.14 -16.14 2.04
CA GLY A 477 -56.77 -17.46 2.02
C GLY A 477 -55.80 -18.59 1.71
N ALA A 478 -55.12 -19.07 2.75
CA ALA A 478 -54.89 -20.51 2.87
C ALA A 478 -56.03 -21.07 3.75
N PRO A 479 -56.72 -22.15 3.33
CA PRO A 479 -57.69 -22.86 4.17
C PRO A 479 -57.04 -23.57 5.36
#